data_AF-A0A1F8GJ67-F1
#
_entry.id   AF-A0A1F8GJ67-F1
#
_cell.length_a   1.000
_cell.length_b   1.000
_cell.length_c   1.000
_cell.angle_alpha   90.00
_cell.angle_beta   90.00
_cell.angle_gamma   90.00
#
_symmetry.space_group_name_H-M   'P 1'
#
loop_
_entity.id
_entity.type
_entity.pdbx_description
1 polymer ?
#
loop_
_entity_poly.entity_id
_entity_poly.type
_entity_poly.pdbx_seq_one_letter_code
_entity_poly.pdbx_strand_id
1 'polypeptide(L)'
;MKEVLPKNRLIEDPDYYRNIIERIAEELEGLAKLFDQETSGIRRMSGSWGEKAALLKSGEKLGSDQSAVREIVKDIADNAGLSVGERQYLLGRVFNPPRLRKTD
;
A
#
# COMPACT_ATOMS: atom_id res chain seq x y z
N MET A 1 -4.59 -21.01 27.79
CA MET A 1 -5.65 -20.03 27.48
C MET A 1 -5.38 -19.54 26.06
N LYS A 2 -6.27 -19.85 25.10
CA LYS A 2 -6.14 -19.31 23.73
C LYS A 2 -6.74 -17.92 23.76
N GLU A 3 -5.92 -16.88 23.68
CA GLU A 3 -6.39 -15.52 23.46
C GLU A 3 -7.10 -15.48 22.10
N VAL A 4 -8.42 -15.53 22.14
CA VAL A 4 -9.25 -15.27 20.97
C VAL A 4 -9.29 -13.75 20.84
N LEU A 5 -8.39 -13.20 20.03
CA LEU A 5 -8.42 -11.79 19.66
C LEU A 5 -9.83 -11.45 19.12
N PRO A 6 -10.50 -10.42 19.66
CA PRO A 6 -11.84 -10.07 19.23
C PRO A 6 -11.82 -9.63 17.76
N LYS A 7 -12.67 -10.27 16.94
CA LYS A 7 -12.81 -10.14 15.48
C LYS A 7 -13.04 -8.73 14.91
N ASN A 8 -12.99 -7.67 15.72
CA ASN A 8 -13.36 -6.31 15.30
C ASN A 8 -12.57 -5.19 16.01
N ARG A 9 -11.49 -5.49 16.74
CA ARG A 9 -10.55 -4.42 17.09
C ARG A 9 -9.71 -4.18 15.84
N LEU A 10 -9.95 -3.06 15.14
CA LEU A 10 -8.86 -2.44 14.40
C LEU A 10 -7.67 -2.47 15.35
N ILE A 11 -6.58 -3.15 14.98
CA ILE A 11 -5.37 -3.10 15.79
C ILE A 11 -4.96 -1.62 15.81
N GLU A 12 -5.29 -0.89 16.88
CA GLU A 12 -4.93 0.53 17.06
C GLU A 12 -3.44 0.70 17.36
N ASP A 13 -2.61 -0.21 16.85
CA ASP A 13 -1.17 -0.16 16.97
C ASP A 13 -0.60 0.56 15.74
N PRO A 14 -0.11 1.80 15.89
CA PRO A 14 0.51 2.54 14.80
C PRO A 14 1.70 1.78 14.19
N ASP A 15 2.42 0.98 14.98
CA ASP A 15 3.58 0.23 14.54
C ASP A 15 3.17 -1.00 13.70
N TYR A 16 2.00 -1.59 13.98
CA TYR A 16 1.48 -2.71 13.18
C TYR A 16 1.24 -2.31 11.72
N TYR A 17 0.51 -1.21 11.49
CA TYR A 17 0.28 -0.73 10.12
C TYR A 17 1.54 -0.15 9.48
N ARG A 18 2.45 0.42 10.27
CA ARG A 18 3.74 0.88 9.77
C ARG A 18 4.53 -0.26 9.17
N ASN A 19 4.65 -1.39 9.87
CA ASN A 19 5.37 -2.58 9.37
C ASN A 19 4.75 -3.10 8.06
N ILE A 20 3.42 -3.06 7.94
CA ILE A 20 2.73 -3.47 6.70
C ILE A 20 3.03 -2.49 5.55
N ILE A 21 3.03 -1.18 5.82
CA ILE A 21 3.36 -0.16 4.82
C ILE A 21 4.83 -0.28 4.38
N GLU A 22 5.75 -0.57 5.32
CA GLU A 22 7.16 -0.83 5.00
C GLU A 22 7.31 -2.06 4.08
N ARG A 23 6.60 -3.16 4.37
CA ARG A 23 6.55 -4.33 3.47
C ARG A 23 5.99 -4.01 2.09
N ILE A 24 4.95 -3.19 2.00
CA ILE A 24 4.42 -2.73 0.70
C ILE A 24 5.50 -1.95 -0.05
N ALA A 25 6.24 -1.06 0.63
CA ALA A 25 7.31 -0.30 0.01
C ALA A 25 8.48 -1.19 -0.46
N GLU A 26 8.83 -2.23 0.31
CA GLU A 26 9.84 -3.21 -0.08
C GLU A 26 9.43 -4.01 -1.33
N GLU A 27 8.17 -4.46 -1.40
CA GLU A 27 7.65 -5.18 -2.56
C GLU A 27 7.71 -4.30 -3.82
N LEU A 28 7.31 -3.02 -3.71
CA LEU A 28 7.40 -2.06 -4.80
C LEU A 28 8.86 -1.80 -5.23
N GLU A 29 9.80 -1.78 -4.29
CA GLU A 29 11.23 -1.65 -4.59
C GLU A 29 11.78 -2.90 -5.30
N GLY A 30 11.33 -4.09 -4.90
CA GLY A 30 11.63 -5.34 -5.59
C GLY A 30 11.14 -5.34 -7.03
N LEU A 31 9.88 -4.93 -7.24
CA LEU A 31 9.31 -4.74 -8.58
C LEU A 31 10.07 -3.70 -9.38
N ALA A 32 10.49 -2.59 -8.76
CA ALA A 32 11.32 -1.58 -9.42
C ALA A 32 12.62 -2.17 -9.95
N LYS A 33 13.31 -2.98 -9.12
CA LYS A 33 14.57 -3.63 -9.49
C LYS A 33 14.38 -4.65 -10.63
N LEU A 34 13.31 -5.45 -10.59
CA LEU A 34 12.98 -6.40 -11.64
C LEU A 34 12.68 -5.70 -12.97
N PHE A 35 11.87 -4.64 -12.92
CA PHE A 35 11.54 -3.85 -14.12
C PHE A 35 12.76 -3.11 -14.66
N ASP A 36 13.59 -2.49 -13.82
CA ASP A 36 14.80 -1.78 -14.25
C ASP A 36 15.81 -2.73 -14.94
N GLN A 37 15.85 -4.00 -14.53
CA GLN A 37 16.67 -5.04 -15.17
C GLN A 37 16.14 -5.46 -16.56
N GLU A 38 14.82 -5.46 -16.76
CA GLU A 38 14.20 -5.87 -18.03
C GLU A 38 13.96 -4.69 -19.01
N THR A 39 13.86 -3.45 -18.53
CA THR A 39 13.45 -2.28 -19.33
C THR A 39 14.52 -1.22 -19.50
N SER A 40 15.78 -1.62 -19.75
CA SER A 40 16.92 -0.71 -20.00
C SER A 40 16.77 0.25 -21.22
N GLY A 41 15.58 0.40 -21.80
CA GLY A 41 15.32 1.29 -22.95
C GLY A 41 13.91 1.88 -23.06
N ILE A 42 12.96 1.59 -22.15
CA ILE A 42 11.58 2.08 -22.29
C ILE A 42 11.34 3.24 -21.33
N ARG A 43 11.31 4.45 -21.88
CA ARG A 43 11.05 5.72 -21.18
C ARG A 43 9.72 5.68 -20.41
N ARG A 44 9.84 5.90 -19.09
CA ARG A 44 8.94 6.63 -18.18
C ARG A 44 7.46 6.68 -18.60
N MET A 45 6.72 5.61 -18.34
CA MET A 45 5.29 5.74 -18.05
C MET A 45 5.13 6.03 -16.55
N SER A 46 4.60 7.22 -16.27
CA SER A 46 4.09 7.74 -14.98
C SER A 46 4.40 6.93 -13.71
N GLY A 47 5.35 7.41 -12.91
CA GLY A 47 5.59 6.95 -11.54
C GLY A 47 6.26 5.58 -11.47
N SER A 48 7.58 5.51 -11.47
CA SER A 48 8.28 4.21 -11.34
C SER A 48 7.87 3.50 -10.05
N TRP A 49 7.93 2.17 -10.03
CA TRP A 49 7.67 1.40 -8.80
C TRP A 49 8.54 1.89 -7.63
N GLY A 50 9.77 2.31 -7.92
CA GLY A 50 10.70 2.90 -6.94
C GLY A 50 10.26 4.26 -6.42
N GLU A 51 9.69 5.14 -7.25
CA GLU A 51 9.12 6.41 -6.80
C GLU A 51 7.95 6.19 -5.84
N LYS A 52 7.09 5.21 -6.13
CA LYS A 52 5.97 4.84 -5.23
C LYS A 52 6.48 4.27 -3.90
N ALA A 53 7.49 3.41 -3.94
CA ALA A 53 8.14 2.90 -2.73
C ALA A 53 8.73 4.03 -1.88
N ALA A 54 9.42 4.99 -2.51
CA ALA A 54 10.01 6.13 -1.84
C ALA A 54 8.95 7.02 -1.17
N LEU A 55 7.83 7.28 -1.83
CA LEU A 55 6.70 8.03 -1.27
C LEU A 55 6.14 7.33 -0.02
N LEU A 56 5.95 6.01 -0.06
CA LEU A 56 5.45 5.28 1.11
C LEU A 56 6.45 5.32 2.28
N LYS A 57 7.76 5.21 2.00
CA LYS A 57 8.82 5.33 3.01
C LYS A 57 8.91 6.73 3.62
N SER A 58 8.60 7.78 2.87
CA SER A 58 8.50 9.16 3.39
C SER A 58 7.19 9.43 4.13
N GLY A 59 6.27 8.46 4.17
CA GLY A 59 4.94 8.61 4.79
C GLY A 59 3.93 9.37 3.92
N GLU A 60 4.24 9.58 2.64
CA GLU A 60 3.34 10.19 1.68
C GLU A 60 2.30 9.20 1.13
N LYS A 61 1.19 9.77 0.68
CA LYS A 61 0.07 9.01 0.10
C LYS A 61 0.15 8.97 -1.40
N LEU A 62 -0.13 7.80 -1.96
CA LEU A 62 -0.16 7.59 -3.41
C LEU A 62 -1.48 8.10 -4.03
N GLY A 63 -1.44 8.33 -5.36
CA GLY A 63 -2.63 8.68 -6.14
C GLY A 63 -3.70 7.60 -6.08
N SER A 64 -4.97 8.00 -6.08
CA SER A 64 -6.11 7.07 -5.97
C SER A 64 -6.29 6.16 -7.19
N ASP A 65 -5.69 6.50 -8.32
CA ASP A 65 -5.78 5.86 -9.65
C ASP A 65 -4.79 4.70 -9.87
N GLN A 66 -4.00 4.35 -8.85
CA GLN A 66 -2.96 3.31 -8.93
C GLN A 66 -3.53 1.90 -8.70
N SER A 67 -4.29 1.36 -9.67
CA SER A 67 -4.94 0.05 -9.57
C SER A 67 -3.99 -1.10 -9.23
N ALA A 68 -2.81 -1.15 -9.86
CA ALA A 68 -1.84 -2.22 -9.60
C ALA A 68 -1.24 -2.16 -8.18
N VAL A 69 -0.96 -0.96 -7.65
CA VAL A 69 -0.49 -0.82 -6.26
C VAL A 69 -1.60 -1.20 -5.28
N ARG A 70 -2.87 -0.94 -5.60
CA ARG A 70 -4.00 -1.34 -4.76
C ARG A 70 -4.10 -2.86 -4.63
N GLU A 71 -3.87 -3.60 -5.71
CA GLU A 71 -3.86 -5.08 -5.63
C GLU A 71 -2.71 -5.57 -4.76
N ILE A 72 -1.49 -5.04 -4.91
CA ILE A 72 -0.36 -5.37 -4.03
C ILE A 72 -0.70 -5.12 -2.55
N VAL A 73 -1.32 -3.98 -2.24
CA VAL A 73 -1.72 -3.65 -0.87
C VAL A 73 -2.77 -4.61 -0.34
N LYS A 74 -3.73 -5.05 -1.18
CA LYS A 74 -4.74 -6.04 -0.80
C LYS A 74 -4.10 -7.41 -0.56
N ASP A 75 -3.23 -7.87 -1.45
CA ASP A 75 -2.55 -9.16 -1.32
C ASP A 75 -1.71 -9.22 -0.05
N ILE A 76 -0.96 -8.16 0.25
CA ILE A 76 -0.18 -8.07 1.48
C ILE A 76 -1.09 -8.02 2.72
N ALA A 77 -2.20 -7.28 2.67
CA ALA A 77 -3.17 -7.23 3.76
C ALA A 77 -3.82 -8.59 4.02
N ASP A 78 -4.23 -9.28 2.96
CA ASP A 78 -4.88 -10.59 3.05
C ASP A 78 -3.88 -11.65 3.56
N ASN A 79 -2.61 -11.61 3.12
CA ASN A 79 -1.53 -12.45 3.64
C ASN A 79 -1.17 -12.16 5.10
N ALA A 80 -1.31 -10.91 5.54
CA ALA A 80 -1.14 -10.51 6.93
C ALA A 80 -2.37 -10.82 7.81
N GLY A 81 -3.44 -11.37 7.21
CA GLY A 81 -4.65 -11.78 7.92
C GLY A 81 -5.55 -10.62 8.34
N LEU A 82 -5.45 -9.47 7.68
CA LEU A 82 -6.25 -8.29 8.02
C LEU A 82 -7.73 -8.54 7.74
N SER A 83 -8.58 -8.09 8.65
CA SER A 83 -10.01 -8.01 8.42
C SER A 83 -10.33 -6.99 7.32
N VAL A 84 -11.56 -7.04 6.80
CA VAL A 84 -12.05 -6.10 5.79
C VAL A 84 -11.93 -4.64 6.27
N GLY A 85 -12.19 -4.37 7.55
CA GLY A 85 -12.08 -3.03 8.14
C GLY A 85 -10.63 -2.54 8.23
N GLU A 86 -9.71 -3.41 8.67
CA GLU A 86 -8.28 -3.10 8.75
C GLU A 86 -7.67 -2.86 7.37
N ARG A 87 -8.09 -3.64 6.37
CA ARG A 87 -7.69 -3.44 4.98
C ARG A 87 -8.19 -2.10 4.43
N GLN A 88 -9.43 -1.70 4.73
CA GLN A 88 -9.95 -0.39 4.34
C GLN A 88 -9.18 0.75 5.04
N TYR A 89 -8.85 0.57 6.31
CA TYR A 89 -8.03 1.53 7.06
C TYR A 89 -6.63 1.67 6.44
N LEU A 90 -5.95 0.56 6.15
CA LEU A 90 -4.65 0.51 5.49
C LEU A 90 -4.71 1.21 4.11
N LEU A 91 -5.73 0.92 3.30
CA LEU A 91 -5.92 1.58 2.01
C LEU A 91 -6.07 3.11 2.17
N GLY A 92 -6.75 3.58 3.22
CA GLY A 92 -6.85 5.01 3.53
C GLY A 92 -5.55 5.66 4.02
N ARG A 93 -4.60 4.85 4.52
CA ARG A 93 -3.25 5.28 4.91
C ARG A 93 -2.29 5.32 3.72
N VAL A 94 -2.42 4.39 2.79
CA VAL A 94 -1.56 4.26 1.59
C VAL A 94 -1.98 5.20 0.46
N PHE A 95 -3.29 5.38 0.26
CA PHE A 95 -3.83 6.14 -0.87
C PHE A 95 -4.49 7.44 -0.43
N ASN A 96 -4.37 8.45 -1.28
CA ASN A 96 -5.20 9.63 -1.17
C ASN A 96 -6.66 9.23 -1.36
N PRO A 97 -7.57 9.66 -0.48
CA PRO A 97 -9.00 9.46 -0.70
C PRO A 97 -9.36 10.13 -2.03
N PRO A 98 -10.24 9.53 -2.85
CA PRO A 98 -10.69 10.15 -4.08
C PRO A 98 -11.23 11.53 -3.73
N ARG A 99 -10.69 12.58 -4.37
CA ARG A 99 -11.25 13.93 -4.22
C ARG A 99 -12.70 13.84 -4.69
N LEU A 100 -13.65 13.91 -3.77
CA LEU A 100 -15.05 14.12 -4.11
C LEU A 100 -15.07 15.41 -4.93
N ARG A 101 -15.32 15.31 -6.23
CA ARG A 101 -15.65 16.49 -7.02
C ARG A 101 -16.89 17.07 -6.35
N LYS A 102 -16.77 18.26 -5.76
CA LYS A 102 -17.93 19.11 -5.55
C LYS A 102 -18.49 19.38 -6.94
N THR A 103 -19.54 18.67 -7.30
CA THR A 103 -20.48 19.14 -8.31
C THR A 103 -21.14 20.38 -7.72
N ASP A 104 -20.64 21.55 -8.13
CA ASP A 104 -21.46 22.77 -8.22
C ASP A 104 -22.24 22.73 -9.53
#